data_AF-A0A0J1GPF2-F1
#
_entry.id   AF-A0A0J1GPF2-F1
#
_cell.length_a   1.000
_cell.length_b   1.000
_cell.length_c   1.000
_cell.angle_alpha   90.00
_cell.angle_beta   90.00
_cell.angle_gamma   90.00
#
_symmetry.space_group_name_H-M   'P 1'
#
loop_
_entity.id
_entity.type
_entity.pdbx_description
1 polymer ?
#
loop_
_entity_poly.entity_id
_entity_poly.type
_entity_poly.pdbx_seq_one_letter_code
_entity_poly.pdbx_strand_id
1 'polypeptide(L)'
;MALLILGLAGCARPTDRGQQYLDGEFDQVLNPVSEVQSEAPRDFSRFQGQMTKVLERSPSMAAKYQALYQQVTDWATQSGDPSTLANYGIDVAQMGGGDGYGNVMFTGYFSPVIELRHEPDAKYRYPVYGMPKCDERCPSRAEIYSGALNGQGLELGYSDSMLDIFMMEVQGSGFVHYDDNDELEYFAYNGKNGHRYVSIGKVLIERGEVPREKMSLKAIEEWVNQHDEAAVRELLEQNPSFVFFKPQDNLDVMGTAGIPLQAFASVAADRKYLPMGSVLLAEVPQLDEQGKWNGKHVMTLLMALDTGGAVKKNHLDLYHGMGTQAGIDAGHYKHFGRVWKLDLHGTPAAPAAK
;
A
#
# COMPACT_ATOMS: atom_id res chain seq x y z
N MET A 1 -58.90 18.97 -8.12
CA MET A 1 -57.91 18.69 -9.17
C MET A 1 -56.55 19.07 -8.62
N ALA A 2 -55.95 18.16 -7.85
CA ALA A 2 -54.63 18.35 -7.25
C ALA A 2 -53.65 17.49 -8.05
N LEU A 3 -52.77 18.16 -8.78
CA LEU A 3 -51.75 17.56 -9.61
C LEU A 3 -50.64 17.04 -8.69
N LEU A 4 -50.58 15.72 -8.47
CA LEU A 4 -49.43 15.08 -7.83
C LEU A 4 -48.25 15.15 -8.81
N ILE A 5 -47.28 16.02 -8.52
CA ILE A 5 -45.98 16.01 -9.17
C ILE A 5 -45.20 14.84 -8.56
N LEU A 6 -45.15 13.71 -9.26
CA LEU A 6 -44.16 12.67 -8.99
C LEU A 6 -42.78 13.23 -9.36
N GLY A 7 -41.98 13.58 -8.37
CA GLY A 7 -40.56 13.83 -8.55
C GLY A 7 -39.85 12.53 -8.91
N LEU A 8 -39.42 12.40 -10.16
CA LEU A 8 -38.44 11.40 -10.59
C LEU A 8 -37.09 11.76 -9.95
N ALA A 9 -36.84 11.26 -8.74
CA ALA A 9 -35.50 11.21 -8.20
C ALA A 9 -34.71 10.14 -8.98
N GLY A 10 -34.16 10.52 -10.13
CA GLY A 10 -33.14 9.70 -10.79
C GLY A 10 -31.99 9.51 -9.80
N CYS A 11 -31.63 8.26 -9.49
CA CYS A 11 -30.49 7.96 -8.64
C CYS A 11 -29.22 8.50 -9.31
N ALA A 12 -28.78 9.70 -8.92
CA ALA A 12 -27.51 10.25 -9.36
C ALA A 12 -26.39 9.31 -8.90
N ARG A 13 -25.56 8.86 -9.84
CA ARG A 13 -24.42 8.00 -9.51
C ARG A 13 -23.37 8.84 -8.76
N PRO A 14 -22.73 8.29 -7.71
CA PRO A 14 -21.78 9.05 -6.91
C PRO A 14 -20.54 9.41 -7.72
N THR A 15 -20.01 10.61 -7.52
CA THR A 15 -18.76 11.12 -8.12
C THR A 15 -17.85 11.78 -7.08
N ASP A 16 -18.22 11.72 -5.81
CA ASP A 16 -17.59 12.41 -4.68
C ASP A 16 -16.16 11.96 -4.40
N ARG A 17 -15.78 10.77 -4.89
CA ARG A 17 -14.47 10.15 -4.66
C ARG A 17 -13.70 9.89 -5.95
N GLY A 18 -14.03 10.63 -7.01
CA GLY A 18 -13.38 10.54 -8.32
C GLY A 18 -13.96 9.49 -9.25
N GLN A 19 -15.13 8.92 -8.94
CA GLN A 19 -15.82 8.02 -9.86
C GLN A 19 -16.18 8.76 -11.15
N GLN A 20 -16.03 8.06 -12.27
CA GLN A 20 -16.34 8.49 -13.63
C GLN A 20 -17.27 7.47 -14.29
N TYR A 21 -18.07 7.92 -15.27
CA TYR A 21 -19.01 7.07 -16.01
C TYR A 21 -18.92 7.36 -17.50
N LEU A 22 -17.69 7.36 -18.02
CA LEU A 22 -17.36 7.78 -19.39
C LEU A 22 -17.31 6.61 -20.39
N ASP A 23 -16.96 5.41 -19.91
CA ASP A 23 -16.50 4.31 -20.77
C ASP A 23 -17.52 3.17 -20.95
N GLY A 24 -18.75 3.35 -20.42
CA GLY A 24 -19.80 2.33 -20.47
C GLY A 24 -19.65 1.25 -19.39
N GLU A 25 -20.28 0.09 -19.63
CA GLU A 25 -20.29 -1.04 -18.70
C GLU A 25 -19.23 -2.08 -19.06
N PHE A 26 -18.64 -2.68 -18.03
CA PHE A 26 -17.63 -3.73 -18.13
C PHE A 26 -18.07 -4.99 -17.39
N ASP A 27 -17.97 -6.13 -18.08
CA ASP A 27 -18.37 -7.43 -17.54
C ASP A 27 -17.19 -8.23 -16.95
N GLN A 28 -15.95 -7.79 -17.21
CA GLN A 28 -14.73 -8.47 -16.77
C GLN A 28 -13.82 -7.55 -15.97
N VAL A 29 -12.87 -8.16 -15.25
CA VAL A 29 -11.82 -7.41 -14.53
C VAL A 29 -10.88 -6.73 -15.51
N LEU A 30 -10.58 -7.33 -16.67
CA LEU A 30 -9.77 -6.75 -17.73
C LEU A 30 -10.51 -6.89 -19.05
N ASN A 31 -10.64 -5.78 -19.78
CA ASN A 31 -11.45 -5.68 -20.99
C ASN A 31 -10.59 -5.06 -22.08
N PRO A 32 -10.20 -5.80 -23.14
CA PRO A 32 -9.44 -5.23 -24.24
C PRO A 32 -10.16 -4.04 -24.86
N VAL A 33 -9.45 -2.94 -25.07
CA VAL A 33 -9.96 -1.73 -25.73
C VAL A 33 -9.02 -1.32 -26.86
N SER A 34 -9.53 -0.65 -27.89
CA SER A 34 -8.71 -0.24 -29.05
C SER A 34 -7.93 1.05 -28.81
N GLU A 35 -8.39 1.89 -27.90
CA GLU A 35 -7.75 3.15 -27.54
C GLU A 35 -8.04 3.54 -26.09
N VAL A 36 -7.22 4.46 -25.58
CA VAL A 36 -7.42 5.08 -24.27
C VAL A 36 -7.75 6.56 -24.48
N GLN A 37 -8.94 6.98 -24.04
CA GLN A 37 -9.35 8.39 -24.07
C GLN A 37 -9.21 9.04 -22.69
N SER A 38 -8.38 10.08 -22.60
CA SER A 38 -8.17 10.82 -21.37
C SER A 38 -7.68 12.24 -21.63
N GLU A 39 -8.29 13.17 -20.91
CA GLU A 39 -7.89 14.58 -20.82
C GLU A 39 -7.04 14.86 -19.56
N ALA A 40 -6.72 13.82 -18.77
CA ALA A 40 -5.96 14.00 -17.55
C ALA A 40 -4.53 14.47 -17.88
N PRO A 41 -3.97 15.44 -17.12
CA PRO A 41 -2.55 15.78 -17.21
C PRO A 41 -1.69 14.55 -16.95
N ARG A 42 -0.54 14.46 -17.61
CA ARG A 42 0.32 13.26 -17.61
C ARG A 42 1.58 13.50 -16.80
N ASP A 43 1.95 12.53 -15.97
CA ASP A 43 3.23 12.48 -15.27
C ASP A 43 3.78 11.04 -15.28
N PHE A 44 4.74 10.80 -16.17
CA PHE A 44 5.43 9.50 -16.32
C PHE A 44 6.86 9.53 -15.78
N SER A 45 7.27 10.61 -15.11
CA SER A 45 8.66 10.86 -14.69
C SER A 45 9.24 9.74 -13.80
N ARG A 46 8.38 9.05 -13.05
CA ARG A 46 8.78 8.03 -12.08
C ARG A 46 8.94 6.63 -12.70
N PHE A 47 8.36 6.37 -13.88
CA PHE A 47 8.31 5.03 -14.46
C PHE A 47 9.69 4.45 -14.73
N GLN A 48 10.58 5.22 -15.35
CA GLN A 48 11.90 4.74 -15.75
C GLN A 48 12.73 4.29 -14.54
N GLY A 49 12.70 5.04 -13.43
CA GLY A 49 13.41 4.66 -12.20
C GLY A 49 12.92 3.33 -11.63
N GLN A 50 11.60 3.11 -11.58
CA GLN A 50 11.02 1.86 -11.09
C GLN A 50 11.29 0.68 -12.03
N MET A 51 11.18 0.89 -13.34
CA MET A 51 11.44 -0.10 -14.38
C MET A 51 12.89 -0.60 -14.32
N THR A 52 13.86 0.31 -14.19
CA THR A 52 15.28 -0.05 -14.06
C THR A 52 15.51 -0.98 -12.87
N LYS A 53 14.93 -0.68 -11.70
CA LYS A 53 15.00 -1.56 -10.52
C LYS A 53 14.49 -2.98 -10.82
N VAL A 54 13.42 -3.12 -11.62
CA VAL A 54 12.90 -4.45 -12.03
C VAL A 54 13.91 -5.20 -12.91
N LEU A 55 14.44 -4.54 -13.93
CA LEU A 55 15.37 -5.14 -14.89
C LEU A 55 16.69 -5.56 -14.23
N GLU A 56 17.19 -4.77 -13.28
CA GLU A 56 18.43 -5.06 -12.57
C GLU A 56 18.28 -6.19 -11.54
N ARG A 57 17.16 -6.23 -10.79
CA ARG A 57 16.99 -7.20 -9.70
C ARG A 57 16.42 -8.54 -10.12
N SER A 58 15.63 -8.61 -11.21
CA SER A 58 14.96 -9.84 -11.61
C SER A 58 15.24 -10.21 -13.06
N PRO A 59 16.23 -11.08 -13.31
CA PRO A 59 16.49 -11.63 -14.65
C PRO A 59 15.26 -12.31 -15.27
N SER A 60 14.41 -12.92 -14.44
CA SER A 60 13.19 -13.60 -14.91
C SER A 60 12.14 -12.61 -15.42
N MET A 61 11.95 -11.48 -14.73
CA MET A 61 11.06 -10.42 -15.19
C MET A 61 11.67 -9.67 -16.37
N ALA A 62 12.98 -9.43 -16.39
CA ALA A 62 13.67 -8.83 -17.52
C ALA A 62 13.45 -9.64 -18.80
N ALA A 63 13.70 -10.96 -18.75
CA ALA A 63 13.46 -11.84 -19.89
C ALA A 63 12.02 -11.80 -20.42
N LYS A 64 11.04 -11.61 -19.52
CA LYS A 64 9.61 -11.58 -19.87
C LYS A 64 9.13 -10.22 -20.38
N TYR A 65 9.57 -9.12 -19.76
CA TYR A 65 8.92 -7.82 -19.91
C TYR A 65 9.81 -6.74 -20.52
N GLN A 66 11.12 -6.97 -20.70
CA GLN A 66 12.04 -5.95 -21.20
C GLN A 66 11.60 -5.33 -22.53
N ALA A 67 11.05 -6.13 -23.46
CA ALA A 67 10.54 -5.63 -24.73
C ALA A 67 9.34 -4.68 -24.55
N LEU A 68 8.38 -5.05 -23.70
CA LEU A 68 7.24 -4.18 -23.35
C LEU A 68 7.72 -2.89 -22.68
N TYR A 69 8.62 -3.01 -21.70
CA TYR A 69 9.15 -1.87 -20.97
C TYR A 69 9.82 -0.87 -21.91
N GLN A 70 10.60 -1.35 -22.87
CA GLN A 70 11.21 -0.50 -23.89
C GLN A 70 10.14 0.24 -24.72
N GLN A 71 9.10 -0.45 -25.20
CA GLN A 71 8.04 0.20 -25.98
C GLN A 71 7.28 1.25 -25.16
N VAL A 72 7.00 0.96 -23.89
CA VAL A 72 6.33 1.92 -22.99
C VAL A 72 7.23 3.13 -22.75
N THR A 73 8.53 2.95 -22.55
CA THR A 73 9.49 4.05 -22.39
C THR A 73 9.58 4.89 -23.66
N ASP A 74 9.65 4.27 -24.83
CA ASP A 74 9.69 4.97 -26.12
C ASP A 74 8.40 5.77 -26.34
N TRP A 75 7.25 5.17 -26.08
CA TRP A 75 5.95 5.84 -26.13
C TRP A 75 5.89 7.04 -25.18
N ALA A 76 6.23 6.84 -23.90
CA ALA A 76 6.14 7.86 -22.87
C ALA A 76 7.07 9.07 -23.15
N THR A 77 8.23 8.82 -23.77
CA THR A 77 9.22 9.86 -24.06
C THR A 77 8.91 10.62 -25.36
N GLN A 78 8.41 9.92 -26.39
CA GLN A 78 8.23 10.51 -27.72
C GLN A 78 6.83 11.11 -27.94
N SER A 79 5.81 10.56 -27.28
CA SER A 79 4.42 11.00 -27.44
C SER A 79 3.75 11.24 -26.08
N GLY A 80 3.72 10.21 -25.24
CA GLY A 80 2.95 10.20 -24.00
C GLY A 80 1.44 10.32 -24.20
N ASP A 81 0.93 10.27 -25.43
CA ASP A 81 -0.49 10.33 -25.73
C ASP A 81 -1.12 8.94 -25.68
N PRO A 82 -2.08 8.67 -24.76
CA PRO A 82 -2.67 7.33 -24.63
C PRO A 82 -3.34 6.83 -25.91
N SER A 83 -3.81 7.73 -26.79
CA SER A 83 -4.39 7.36 -28.08
C SER A 83 -3.38 6.72 -29.05
N THR A 84 -2.06 6.92 -28.83
CA THR A 84 -1.00 6.48 -29.74
C THR A 84 -0.33 5.18 -29.32
N LEU A 85 -0.74 4.55 -28.22
CA LEU A 85 -0.14 3.31 -27.68
C LEU A 85 -0.02 2.19 -28.74
N ALA A 86 -1.05 2.02 -29.57
CA ALA A 86 -1.06 1.02 -30.63
C ALA A 86 0.06 1.24 -31.68
N ASN A 87 0.47 2.50 -31.91
CA ASN A 87 1.58 2.82 -32.84
C ASN A 87 2.94 2.33 -32.32
N TYR A 88 3.05 2.07 -31.01
CA TYR A 88 4.22 1.51 -30.35
C TYR A 88 4.07 -0.01 -30.11
N GLY A 89 3.06 -0.65 -30.71
CA GLY A 89 2.80 -2.07 -30.53
C GLY A 89 2.42 -2.42 -29.08
N ILE A 90 1.68 -1.53 -28.41
CA ILE A 90 1.19 -1.75 -27.05
C ILE A 90 -0.32 -2.02 -27.11
N ASP A 91 -0.72 -3.21 -26.69
CA ASP A 91 -2.11 -3.58 -26.47
C ASP A 91 -2.56 -3.09 -25.09
N VAL A 92 -3.83 -2.72 -24.97
CA VAL A 92 -4.41 -2.19 -23.74
C VAL A 92 -5.65 -2.96 -23.31
N ALA A 93 -5.76 -3.23 -22.01
CA ALA A 93 -6.96 -3.79 -21.40
C ALA A 93 -7.41 -2.94 -20.21
N GLN A 94 -8.60 -2.33 -20.31
CA GLN A 94 -9.18 -1.50 -19.27
C GLN A 94 -9.73 -2.36 -18.13
N MET A 95 -9.42 -1.94 -16.90
CA MET A 95 -9.97 -2.55 -15.71
C MET A 95 -11.44 -2.16 -15.53
N GLY A 96 -12.32 -3.12 -15.25
CA GLY A 96 -13.77 -2.89 -15.21
C GLY A 96 -14.28 -2.11 -14.00
N GLY A 97 -13.46 -1.93 -12.96
CA GLY A 97 -13.88 -1.25 -11.72
C GLY A 97 -14.76 -2.12 -10.82
N GLY A 98 -14.85 -1.75 -9.53
CA GLY A 98 -15.66 -2.50 -8.57
C GLY A 98 -17.17 -2.39 -8.83
N ASP A 99 -17.56 -1.35 -9.57
CA ASP A 99 -18.93 -1.00 -9.93
C ASP A 99 -19.30 -1.34 -11.38
N GLY A 100 -18.35 -1.89 -12.16
CA GLY A 100 -18.55 -2.21 -13.57
C GLY A 100 -18.46 -1.01 -14.52
N TYR A 101 -18.06 0.18 -14.07
CA TYR A 101 -17.96 1.39 -14.91
C TYR A 101 -16.53 1.92 -15.08
N GLY A 102 -15.53 1.08 -14.81
CA GLY A 102 -14.12 1.43 -14.93
C GLY A 102 -13.51 2.09 -13.69
N ASN A 103 -14.30 2.25 -12.62
CA ASN A 103 -13.84 2.85 -11.36
C ASN A 103 -13.05 1.84 -10.51
N VAL A 104 -11.74 1.79 -10.74
CA VAL A 104 -10.80 1.01 -9.93
C VAL A 104 -10.56 1.72 -8.61
N MET A 105 -10.67 0.99 -7.51
CA MET A 105 -10.42 1.53 -6.18
C MET A 105 -8.91 1.68 -5.95
N PHE A 106 -8.49 2.89 -5.60
CA PHE A 106 -7.16 3.21 -5.09
C PHE A 106 -7.22 3.39 -3.58
N THR A 107 -6.48 2.57 -2.85
CA THR A 107 -6.03 2.85 -1.48
C THR A 107 -4.55 3.22 -1.49
N GLY A 108 -4.01 3.57 -0.33
CA GLY A 108 -2.59 3.85 -0.16
C GLY A 108 -1.98 3.05 0.99
N TYR A 109 -0.71 2.71 0.85
CA TYR A 109 0.13 2.18 1.91
C TYR A 109 1.50 2.85 1.90
N PHE A 110 2.23 2.76 3.01
CA PHE A 110 3.50 3.45 3.21
C PHE A 110 4.42 2.63 4.12
N SER A 111 5.68 3.03 4.19
CA SER A 111 6.63 2.49 5.16
C SER A 111 6.72 3.43 6.37
N PRO A 112 6.35 2.98 7.58
CA PRO A 112 6.49 3.81 8.77
C PRO A 112 7.96 4.09 9.06
N VAL A 113 8.22 5.24 9.68
CA VAL A 113 9.52 5.57 10.29
C VAL A 113 9.27 5.68 11.78
N ILE A 114 10.03 4.95 12.59
CA ILE A 114 9.96 5.02 14.05
C ILE A 114 11.28 5.56 14.61
N GLU A 115 11.21 6.32 15.69
CA GLU A 115 12.38 6.88 16.37
C GLU A 115 12.92 5.87 17.38
N LEU A 116 14.21 5.54 17.27
CA LEU A 116 14.95 4.71 18.21
C LEU A 116 16.19 5.43 18.76
N ARG A 117 16.75 4.86 19.83
CA ARG A 117 18.16 5.02 20.24
C ARG A 117 18.83 3.67 20.37
N HIS A 118 20.14 3.64 20.26
CA HIS A 118 20.93 2.43 20.45
C HIS A 118 20.90 1.93 21.90
N GLU A 119 20.90 2.86 22.85
CA GLU A 119 20.89 2.59 24.30
C GLU A 119 19.62 3.15 24.95
N PRO A 120 19.09 2.47 25.99
CA PRO A 120 17.86 2.90 26.62
C PRO A 120 18.07 4.07 27.59
N ASP A 121 17.06 4.93 27.71
CA ASP A 121 16.99 5.99 28.72
C ASP A 121 15.57 6.11 29.32
N ALA A 122 15.26 7.22 30.00
CA ALA A 122 13.95 7.43 30.61
C ALA A 122 12.81 7.57 29.57
N LYS A 123 13.13 8.02 28.34
CA LYS A 123 12.20 8.23 27.23
C LYS A 123 12.22 7.03 26.29
N TYR A 124 13.39 6.68 25.73
CA TYR A 124 13.59 5.58 24.80
C TYR A 124 13.87 4.28 25.58
N ARG A 125 12.82 3.52 25.89
CA ARG A 125 12.92 2.35 26.80
C ARG A 125 12.18 1.11 26.33
N TYR A 126 11.49 1.19 25.20
CA TYR A 126 10.75 0.05 24.65
C TYR A 126 11.59 -0.61 23.55
N PRO A 127 12.09 -1.83 23.76
CA PRO A 127 13.00 -2.48 22.80
C PRO A 127 12.27 -3.00 21.56
N VAL A 128 12.90 -2.82 20.41
CA VAL A 128 12.64 -3.57 19.17
C VAL A 128 13.57 -4.79 19.16
N TYR A 129 13.04 -5.97 18.84
CA TYR A 129 13.80 -7.22 18.96
C TYR A 129 14.12 -7.90 17.63
N GLY A 130 15.30 -8.49 17.57
CA GLY A 130 15.66 -9.55 16.65
C GLY A 130 15.03 -10.90 17.04
N MET A 131 15.03 -11.86 16.11
CA MET A 131 14.40 -13.17 16.32
C MET A 131 15.15 -13.99 17.39
N PRO A 132 14.49 -14.39 18.50
CA PRO A 132 15.12 -15.23 19.52
C PRO A 132 15.27 -16.67 19.03
N LYS A 133 16.15 -17.42 19.70
CA LYS A 133 16.12 -18.88 19.60
C LYS A 133 14.97 -19.40 20.45
N CYS A 134 13.96 -19.95 19.80
CA CYS A 134 12.84 -20.62 20.44
C CYS A 134 12.45 -21.85 19.61
N ASP A 135 11.70 -22.79 20.20
CA ASP A 135 11.17 -23.95 19.49
C ASP A 135 9.94 -23.54 18.64
N GLU A 136 8.87 -24.35 18.59
CA GLU A 136 7.68 -24.06 17.77
C GLU A 136 6.94 -22.76 18.14
N ARG A 137 7.15 -22.23 19.35
CA ARG A 137 6.47 -21.04 19.87
C ARG A 137 7.38 -20.23 20.78
N CYS A 138 7.61 -18.95 20.44
CA CYS A 138 8.35 -18.02 21.28
C CYS A 138 7.42 -17.37 22.34
N PRO A 139 7.96 -16.63 23.33
CA PRO A 139 7.15 -15.91 24.31
C PRO A 139 6.09 -14.99 23.67
N SER A 140 4.94 -14.89 24.32
CA SER A 140 3.86 -13.97 23.97
C SER A 140 4.28 -12.52 24.20
N ARG A 141 3.56 -11.56 23.60
CA ARG A 141 3.81 -10.12 23.82
C ARG A 141 3.87 -9.75 25.31
N ALA A 142 2.93 -10.23 26.12
CA ALA A 142 2.90 -9.94 27.56
C ALA A 142 4.13 -10.50 28.29
N GLU A 143 4.60 -11.69 27.92
CA GLU A 143 5.84 -12.27 28.47
C GLU A 143 7.08 -11.47 28.02
N ILE A 144 7.12 -11.04 26.76
CA ILE A 144 8.21 -10.19 26.22
C ILE A 144 8.24 -8.83 26.94
N TYR A 145 7.10 -8.14 27.08
CA TYR A 145 7.00 -6.89 27.85
C TYR A 145 7.31 -7.07 29.34
N SER A 146 7.24 -8.30 29.85
CA SER A 146 7.65 -8.67 31.21
C SER A 146 9.11 -9.11 31.31
N GLY A 147 9.88 -9.02 30.23
CA GLY A 147 11.32 -9.24 30.22
C GLY A 147 11.76 -10.66 29.84
N ALA A 148 10.92 -11.46 29.18
CA ALA A 148 11.28 -12.82 28.77
C ALA A 148 12.53 -12.92 27.85
N LEU A 149 12.89 -11.81 27.19
CA LEU A 149 14.06 -11.73 26.30
C LEU A 149 15.27 -11.01 26.93
N ASN A 150 15.14 -10.54 28.18
CA ASN A 150 16.19 -9.75 28.82
C ASN A 150 17.51 -10.53 28.93
N GLY A 151 18.61 -9.86 28.60
CA GLY A 151 19.96 -10.43 28.69
C GLY A 151 20.33 -11.38 27.55
N GLN A 152 19.49 -11.50 26.52
CA GLN A 152 19.80 -12.29 25.32
C GLN A 152 20.56 -11.50 24.24
N GLY A 153 20.67 -10.17 24.37
CA GLY A 153 21.34 -9.31 23.39
C GLY A 153 20.60 -9.28 22.05
N LEU A 154 19.28 -9.22 22.10
CA LEU A 154 18.39 -9.25 20.93
C LEU A 154 17.79 -7.88 20.62
N GLU A 155 17.98 -6.91 21.49
CA GLU A 155 17.56 -5.53 21.35
C GLU A 155 18.30 -4.91 20.15
N LEU A 156 17.53 -4.45 19.16
CA LEU A 156 18.03 -3.75 17.98
C LEU A 156 18.06 -2.23 18.19
N GLY A 157 17.28 -1.73 19.16
CA GLY A 157 17.16 -0.33 19.52
C GLY A 157 15.95 -0.12 20.42
N TYR A 158 15.81 1.09 20.96
CA TYR A 158 14.78 1.44 21.94
C TYR A 158 13.93 2.61 21.47
N SER A 159 12.62 2.41 21.38
CA SER A 159 11.65 3.47 21.06
C SER A 159 11.10 4.12 22.32
N ASP A 160 10.53 5.31 22.16
CA ASP A 160 9.72 5.98 23.17
C ASP A 160 8.22 5.66 23.06
N SER A 161 7.81 4.89 22.04
CA SER A 161 6.41 4.53 21.78
C SER A 161 6.24 3.02 21.59
N MET A 162 5.50 2.37 22.49
CA MET A 162 5.06 0.97 22.28
C MET A 162 4.10 0.85 21.09
N LEU A 163 3.33 1.90 20.79
CA LEU A 163 2.38 1.90 19.68
C LEU A 163 3.13 1.92 18.34
N ASP A 164 4.22 2.67 18.23
CA ASP A 164 4.99 2.79 16.98
C ASP A 164 5.65 1.46 16.64
N ILE A 165 6.25 0.81 17.64
CA ILE A 165 6.75 -0.57 17.52
C ILE A 165 5.61 -1.49 17.09
N PHE A 166 4.47 -1.46 17.78
CA PHE A 166 3.32 -2.30 17.46
C PHE A 166 2.83 -2.08 16.02
N MET A 167 2.78 -0.84 15.56
CA MET A 167 2.36 -0.50 14.20
C MET A 167 3.39 -0.99 13.18
N MET A 168 4.68 -0.85 13.45
CA MET A 168 5.73 -1.45 12.61
C MET A 168 5.61 -2.98 12.55
N GLU A 169 5.27 -3.65 13.66
CA GLU A 169 4.98 -5.08 13.68
C GLU A 169 3.76 -5.46 12.84
N VAL A 170 2.71 -4.63 12.86
CA VAL A 170 1.51 -4.83 12.02
C VAL A 170 1.83 -4.66 10.53
N GLN A 171 2.70 -3.70 10.17
CA GLN A 171 3.17 -3.53 8.79
C GLN A 171 4.17 -4.62 8.37
N GLY A 172 4.88 -5.22 9.34
CA GLY A 172 5.87 -6.28 9.12
C GLY A 172 7.26 -5.78 8.75
N SER A 173 7.40 -4.49 8.45
CA SER A 173 8.69 -3.82 8.24
C SER A 173 8.54 -2.32 8.47
N GLY A 174 9.65 -1.62 8.63
CA GLY A 174 9.66 -0.17 8.80
C GLY A 174 11.06 0.39 8.74
N PHE A 175 11.14 1.70 8.62
CA PHE A 175 12.36 2.43 8.83
C PHE A 175 12.53 2.77 10.30
N VAL A 176 13.78 2.78 10.72
CA VAL A 176 14.21 3.22 12.04
C VAL A 176 15.11 4.42 11.83
N HIS A 177 14.80 5.51 12.50
CA HIS A 177 15.68 6.66 12.61
C HIS A 177 16.28 6.68 14.02
N TYR A 178 17.60 6.74 14.11
CA TYR A 178 18.33 6.77 15.37
C TYR A 178 18.60 8.22 15.78
N ASP A 179 17.85 8.70 16.77
CA ASP A 179 17.91 10.09 17.28
C ASP A 179 19.28 10.44 17.89
N ASP A 180 20.09 9.45 18.24
CA ASP A 180 21.42 9.63 18.84
C ASP A 180 22.55 9.84 17.81
N ASN A 181 22.39 9.41 16.56
CA ASN A 181 23.42 9.55 15.52
C ASN A 181 22.91 9.98 14.13
N ASP A 182 21.61 10.29 13.98
CA ASP A 182 20.96 10.71 12.72
C ASP A 182 20.99 9.62 11.63
N GLU A 183 21.16 8.35 12.03
CA GLU A 183 21.21 7.21 11.12
C GLU A 183 19.80 6.69 10.79
N LEU A 184 19.57 6.40 9.52
CA LEU A 184 18.36 5.76 9.03
C LEU A 184 18.70 4.33 8.63
N GLU A 185 17.97 3.36 9.17
CA GLU A 185 18.06 1.94 8.82
C GLU A 185 16.70 1.38 8.39
N TYR A 186 16.70 0.33 7.57
CA TYR A 186 15.49 -0.41 7.24
C TYR A 186 15.44 -1.73 8.01
N PHE A 187 14.35 -1.95 8.74
CA PHE A 187 14.10 -3.16 9.51
C PHE A 187 13.14 -4.07 8.75
N ALA A 188 13.66 -5.16 8.23
CA ALA A 188 12.88 -6.17 7.51
C ALA A 188 12.30 -7.22 8.48
N TYR A 189 11.16 -7.81 8.09
CA TYR A 189 10.58 -8.97 8.78
C TYR A 189 11.60 -10.11 8.93
N ASN A 190 11.72 -10.66 10.14
CA ASN A 190 12.61 -11.79 10.43
C ASN A 190 11.95 -12.93 11.21
N GLY A 191 10.62 -12.89 11.37
CA GLY A 191 9.87 -13.97 12.02
C GLY A 191 8.77 -13.46 12.95
N LYS A 192 8.04 -14.40 13.54
CA LYS A 192 7.00 -14.12 14.54
C LYS A 192 7.01 -15.17 15.64
N ASN A 193 6.45 -14.84 16.80
CA ASN A 193 6.46 -15.71 17.97
C ASN A 193 5.51 -16.92 17.94
N GLY A 194 4.75 -17.12 16.86
CA GLY A 194 3.84 -18.27 16.71
C GLY A 194 2.48 -18.13 17.41
N HIS A 195 2.19 -17.00 18.06
CA HIS A 195 0.85 -16.71 18.61
C HIS A 195 -0.07 -16.10 17.55
N ARG A 196 -1.39 -16.25 17.73
CA ARG A 196 -2.38 -15.69 16.80
C ARG A 196 -2.53 -14.19 17.03
N TYR A 197 -2.55 -13.42 15.94
CA TYR A 197 -2.83 -11.99 15.98
C TYR A 197 -4.26 -11.69 16.46
N VAL A 198 -4.39 -10.67 17.30
CA VAL A 198 -5.67 -10.07 17.72
C VAL A 198 -5.62 -8.58 17.39
N SER A 199 -6.71 -8.06 16.80
CA SER A 199 -6.81 -6.64 16.43
C SER A 199 -7.13 -5.78 17.66
N ILE A 200 -6.23 -4.87 18.01
CA ILE A 200 -6.46 -3.89 19.09
C ILE A 200 -7.60 -2.92 18.78
N GLY A 201 -7.80 -2.56 17.50
CA GLY A 201 -8.96 -1.77 17.09
C GLY A 201 -10.28 -2.52 17.32
N LYS A 202 -10.31 -3.83 17.08
CA LYS A 202 -11.48 -4.65 17.42
C LYS A 202 -11.72 -4.65 18.94
N VAL A 203 -10.68 -4.76 19.75
CA VAL A 203 -10.77 -4.71 21.21
C VAL A 203 -11.37 -3.37 21.67
N LEU A 204 -10.88 -2.24 21.15
CA LEU A 204 -11.42 -0.91 21.49
C LEU A 204 -12.90 -0.75 21.10
N ILE A 205 -13.31 -1.33 19.97
CA ILE A 205 -14.73 -1.35 19.56
C ILE A 205 -15.56 -2.20 20.53
N GLU A 206 -15.09 -3.40 20.88
CA GLU A 206 -15.80 -4.31 21.79
C GLU A 206 -15.92 -3.74 23.21
N ARG A 207 -14.95 -2.93 23.64
CA ARG A 207 -14.99 -2.18 24.91
C ARG A 207 -15.87 -0.92 24.85
N GLY A 208 -16.29 -0.50 23.65
CA GLY A 208 -17.08 0.71 23.45
C GLY A 208 -16.28 2.01 23.56
N GLU A 209 -14.96 1.93 23.52
CA GLU A 209 -14.06 3.08 23.68
C GLU A 209 -13.90 3.88 22.38
N VAL A 210 -14.01 3.18 21.24
CA VAL A 210 -14.00 3.80 19.91
C VAL A 210 -15.12 3.20 19.05
N PRO A 211 -16.03 4.03 18.49
CA PRO A 211 -17.07 3.54 17.59
C PRO A 211 -16.50 2.89 16.33
N ARG A 212 -17.14 1.82 15.85
CA ARG A 212 -16.67 1.03 14.69
C ARG A 212 -16.49 1.88 13.44
N GLU A 213 -17.41 2.80 13.20
CA GLU A 213 -17.43 3.72 12.06
C GLU A 213 -16.34 4.79 12.11
N LYS A 214 -15.74 5.02 13.28
CA LYS A 214 -14.62 5.95 13.48
C LYS A 214 -13.27 5.25 13.62
N MET A 215 -13.26 3.92 13.71
CA MET A 215 -12.05 3.15 13.91
C MET A 215 -11.06 3.36 12.77
N SER A 216 -9.86 3.82 13.12
CA SER A 216 -8.75 4.14 12.22
C SER A 216 -7.44 4.13 13.01
N LEU A 217 -6.29 4.12 12.33
CA LEU A 217 -4.98 4.29 12.97
C LEU A 217 -4.96 5.57 13.82
N LYS A 218 -5.43 6.69 13.26
CA LYS A 218 -5.57 7.95 13.98
C LYS A 218 -6.41 7.84 15.25
N ALA A 219 -7.55 7.13 15.20
CA ALA A 219 -8.37 6.93 16.39
C ALA A 219 -7.67 6.10 17.48
N ILE A 220 -6.82 5.14 17.09
CA ILE A 220 -5.98 4.36 18.02
C ILE A 220 -4.90 5.26 18.63
N GLU A 221 -4.21 6.07 17.82
CA GLU A 221 -3.22 7.05 18.30
C GLU A 221 -3.86 8.06 19.27
N GLU A 222 -5.01 8.61 18.92
CA GLU A 222 -5.79 9.51 19.78
C GLU A 222 -6.16 8.85 21.11
N TRP A 223 -6.56 7.58 21.08
CA TRP A 223 -6.84 6.82 22.28
C TRP A 223 -5.58 6.64 23.14
N VAL A 224 -4.47 6.22 22.56
CA VAL A 224 -3.18 6.02 23.26
C VAL A 224 -2.72 7.32 23.91
N ASN A 225 -2.82 8.45 23.21
CA ASN A 225 -2.43 9.76 23.72
C ASN A 225 -3.29 10.28 24.89
N GLN A 226 -4.46 9.68 25.12
CA GLN A 226 -5.39 10.04 26.19
C GLN A 226 -5.32 9.10 27.41
N HIS A 227 -4.51 8.04 27.35
CA HIS A 227 -4.42 7.00 28.37
C HIS A 227 -3.00 6.87 28.93
N ASP A 228 -2.89 6.32 30.14
CA ASP A 228 -1.58 6.08 30.76
C ASP A 228 -0.86 4.85 30.18
N GLU A 229 0.44 4.76 30.44
CA GLU A 229 1.30 3.68 29.92
C GLU A 229 0.78 2.27 30.29
N ALA A 230 0.19 2.12 31.48
CA ALA A 230 -0.33 0.84 31.95
C ALA A 230 -1.56 0.41 31.13
N ALA A 231 -2.48 1.32 30.84
CA ALA A 231 -3.64 1.08 29.99
C ALA A 231 -3.23 0.79 28.53
N VAL A 232 -2.24 1.54 28.00
CA VAL A 232 -1.69 1.29 26.67
C VAL A 232 -1.06 -0.09 26.59
N ARG A 233 -0.21 -0.45 27.57
CA ARG A 233 0.41 -1.77 27.65
C ARG A 233 -0.64 -2.87 27.69
N GLU A 234 -1.66 -2.74 28.53
CA GLU A 234 -2.76 -3.72 28.64
C GLU A 234 -3.48 -3.92 27.30
N LEU A 235 -3.81 -2.83 26.60
CA LEU A 235 -4.44 -2.91 25.28
C LEU A 235 -3.57 -3.68 24.28
N LEU A 236 -2.28 -3.36 24.23
CA LEU A 236 -1.35 -4.01 23.30
C LEU A 236 -1.17 -5.50 23.64
N GLU A 237 -1.10 -5.86 24.91
CA GLU A 237 -0.99 -7.25 25.40
C GLU A 237 -2.19 -8.13 25.02
N GLN A 238 -3.35 -7.55 24.69
CA GLN A 238 -4.47 -8.29 24.10
C GLN A 238 -4.11 -8.97 22.76
N ASN A 239 -3.08 -8.47 22.08
CA ASN A 239 -2.48 -9.15 20.93
C ASN A 239 -1.23 -9.95 21.37
N PRO A 240 -1.35 -11.28 21.59
CA PRO A 240 -0.21 -12.09 22.02
C PRO A 240 0.83 -12.30 20.92
N SER A 241 0.52 -12.00 19.66
CA SER A 241 1.46 -12.05 18.53
C SER A 241 2.53 -10.99 18.67
N PHE A 242 3.77 -11.34 18.34
CA PHE A 242 4.93 -10.45 18.32
C PHE A 242 5.77 -10.71 17.05
N VAL A 243 6.21 -9.65 16.38
CA VAL A 243 7.06 -9.71 15.18
C VAL A 243 8.50 -9.34 15.54
N PHE A 244 9.43 -10.07 14.95
CA PHE A 244 10.87 -9.84 15.12
C PHE A 244 11.48 -9.34 13.81
N PHE A 245 12.49 -8.48 13.93
CA PHE A 245 13.08 -7.79 12.79
C PHE A 245 14.54 -8.18 12.57
N LYS A 246 15.09 -7.69 11.47
CA LYS A 246 16.53 -7.64 11.22
C LYS A 246 16.85 -6.32 10.50
N PRO A 247 17.93 -5.62 10.89
CA PRO A 247 18.44 -4.51 10.10
C PRO A 247 18.81 -4.95 8.68
N GLN A 248 18.81 -4.01 7.74
CA GLN A 248 19.27 -4.19 6.38
C GLN A 248 20.28 -3.11 6.05
N ASP A 249 21.36 -3.49 5.36
CA ASP A 249 22.43 -2.57 4.93
C ASP A 249 21.98 -1.55 3.87
N ASN A 250 20.76 -1.67 3.37
CA ASN A 250 20.19 -0.75 2.40
C ASN A 250 18.77 -0.35 2.79
N LEU A 251 18.33 0.76 2.22
CA LEU A 251 17.04 1.38 2.49
C LEU A 251 15.96 0.98 1.48
N ASP A 252 16.17 -0.08 0.70
CA ASP A 252 15.20 -0.52 -0.30
C ASP A 252 13.99 -1.16 0.40
N VAL A 253 12.83 -0.53 0.24
CA VAL A 253 11.55 -1.14 0.64
C VAL A 253 11.15 -2.16 -0.40
N MET A 254 11.12 -3.44 -0.01
CA MET A 254 10.91 -4.54 -0.95
C MET A 254 9.44 -4.93 -1.05
N GLY A 255 8.90 -4.93 -2.26
CA GLY A 255 7.59 -5.55 -2.54
C GLY A 255 7.69 -7.07 -2.51
N THR A 256 6.55 -7.76 -2.44
CA THR A 256 6.48 -9.23 -2.53
C THR A 256 7.04 -9.81 -3.84
N ALA A 257 7.24 -8.99 -4.88
CA ALA A 257 7.99 -9.35 -6.09
C ALA A 257 9.51 -9.49 -5.88
N GLY A 258 10.06 -9.10 -4.72
CA GLY A 258 11.49 -9.02 -4.50
C GLY A 258 12.15 -7.84 -5.23
N ILE A 259 11.39 -6.79 -5.53
CA ILE A 259 11.86 -5.57 -6.19
C ILE A 259 11.69 -4.38 -5.23
N PRO A 260 12.68 -3.47 -5.14
CA PRO A 260 12.52 -2.22 -4.41
C PRO A 260 11.40 -1.34 -4.98
N LEU A 261 10.59 -0.79 -4.09
CA LEU A 261 9.41 0.01 -4.41
C LEU A 261 9.75 1.50 -4.43
N GLN A 262 9.35 2.17 -5.51
CA GLN A 262 9.42 3.61 -5.63
C GLN A 262 8.02 4.19 -5.42
N ALA A 263 7.95 5.22 -4.57
CA ALA A 263 6.73 5.93 -4.24
C ALA A 263 6.04 6.43 -5.53
N PHE A 264 4.72 6.29 -5.59
CA PHE A 264 3.87 6.72 -6.70
C PHE A 264 4.21 6.10 -8.07
N ALA A 265 5.00 5.03 -8.10
CA ALA A 265 5.32 4.27 -9.31
C ALA A 265 5.05 2.76 -9.16
N SER A 266 4.71 2.32 -7.95
CA SER A 266 4.50 0.92 -7.61
C SER A 266 3.20 0.74 -6.84
N VAL A 267 2.53 -0.39 -7.10
CA VAL A 267 1.26 -0.76 -6.46
C VAL A 267 1.30 -2.19 -5.95
N ALA A 268 0.58 -2.43 -4.86
CA ALA A 268 0.09 -3.77 -4.58
C ALA A 268 -1.12 -4.08 -5.46
N ALA A 269 -1.19 -5.30 -5.97
CA ALA A 269 -2.23 -5.71 -6.91
C ALA A 269 -2.61 -7.19 -6.78
N ASP A 270 -3.74 -7.57 -7.39
CA ASP A 270 -4.13 -8.97 -7.52
C ASP A 270 -3.34 -9.66 -8.63
N ARG A 271 -2.36 -10.48 -8.23
CA ARG A 271 -1.47 -11.24 -9.14
C ARG A 271 -2.21 -12.12 -10.16
N LYS A 272 -3.48 -12.48 -9.91
CA LYS A 272 -4.30 -13.26 -10.85
C LYS A 272 -4.59 -12.48 -12.14
N TYR A 273 -4.81 -11.18 -12.02
CA TYR A 273 -5.16 -10.31 -13.14
C TYR A 273 -3.97 -9.44 -13.57
N LEU A 274 -3.15 -9.01 -12.61
CA LEU A 274 -1.98 -8.18 -12.80
C LEU A 274 -0.74 -8.94 -12.28
N PRO A 275 -0.16 -9.88 -13.04
CA PRO A 275 1.06 -10.59 -12.65
C PRO A 275 2.19 -9.61 -12.28
N MET A 276 3.08 -10.01 -11.37
CA MET A 276 4.18 -9.15 -10.93
C MET A 276 5.05 -8.71 -12.12
N GLY A 277 5.33 -7.41 -12.20
CA GLY A 277 5.97 -6.76 -13.35
C GLY A 277 5.00 -6.17 -14.38
N SER A 278 3.68 -6.35 -14.23
CA SER A 278 2.72 -5.70 -15.14
C SER A 278 2.84 -4.19 -15.08
N VAL A 279 2.82 -3.55 -16.26
CA VAL A 279 2.76 -2.09 -16.40
C VAL A 279 1.32 -1.65 -16.52
N LEU A 280 0.96 -0.63 -15.77
CA LEU A 280 -0.37 -0.04 -15.72
C LEU A 280 -0.28 1.41 -16.14
N LEU A 281 -1.14 1.83 -17.05
CA LEU A 281 -1.47 3.24 -17.25
C LEU A 281 -2.69 3.54 -16.37
N ALA A 282 -2.63 4.58 -15.54
CA ALA A 282 -3.67 4.86 -14.56
C ALA A 282 -3.97 6.34 -14.43
N GLU A 283 -5.25 6.69 -14.38
CA GLU A 283 -5.70 7.99 -13.89
C GLU A 283 -5.78 7.96 -12.36
N VAL A 284 -4.73 8.42 -11.69
CA VAL A 284 -4.65 8.42 -10.22
C VAL A 284 -5.39 9.65 -9.67
N PRO A 285 -6.39 9.47 -8.79
CA PRO A 285 -7.14 10.58 -8.21
C PRO A 285 -6.24 11.48 -7.36
N GLN A 286 -6.38 12.79 -7.51
CA GLN A 286 -5.62 13.77 -6.75
C GLN A 286 -6.44 14.30 -5.57
N LEU A 287 -5.82 14.34 -4.39
CA LEU A 287 -6.47 14.77 -3.15
C LEU A 287 -5.98 16.15 -2.73
N ASP A 288 -6.81 16.88 -1.98
CA ASP A 288 -6.40 18.05 -1.22
C ASP A 288 -5.75 17.65 0.12
N GLU A 289 -5.29 18.65 0.87
CA GLU A 289 -4.63 18.46 2.18
C GLU A 289 -5.54 17.80 3.24
N GLN A 290 -6.86 17.79 3.02
CA GLN A 290 -7.82 17.14 3.91
C GLN A 290 -8.17 15.72 3.43
N GLY A 291 -7.50 15.24 2.38
CA GLY A 291 -7.72 13.91 1.81
C GLY A 291 -8.99 13.82 0.96
N LYS A 292 -9.60 14.93 0.57
CA LYS A 292 -10.77 14.95 -0.31
C LYS A 292 -10.33 15.03 -1.76
N TRP A 293 -11.01 14.32 -2.64
CA TRP A 293 -10.77 14.42 -4.08
C TRP A 293 -10.97 15.87 -4.57
N ASN A 294 -9.95 16.40 -5.25
CA ASN A 294 -9.92 17.80 -5.67
C ASN A 294 -10.53 18.05 -7.06
N GLY A 295 -11.19 17.05 -7.64
CA GLY A 295 -11.79 17.11 -8.97
C GLY A 295 -10.83 16.72 -10.11
N LYS A 296 -9.58 16.33 -9.81
CA LYS A 296 -8.57 16.02 -10.83
C LYS A 296 -8.05 14.58 -10.68
N HIS A 297 -7.57 14.08 -11.80
CA HIS A 297 -6.74 12.88 -11.89
C HIS A 297 -5.45 13.24 -12.61
N VAL A 298 -4.40 12.44 -12.39
CA VAL A 298 -3.15 12.52 -13.16
C VAL A 298 -2.91 11.16 -13.80
N MET A 299 -2.63 11.17 -15.10
CA MET A 299 -2.26 9.97 -15.83
C MET A 299 -0.82 9.58 -15.48
N THR A 300 -0.64 8.39 -14.92
CA THR A 300 0.64 7.89 -14.40
C THR A 300 0.89 6.46 -14.85
N LEU A 301 2.17 6.12 -15.05
CA LEU A 301 2.61 4.75 -15.26
C LEU A 301 3.00 4.12 -13.92
N LEU A 302 2.35 3.00 -13.59
CA LEU A 302 2.54 2.25 -12.35
C LEU A 302 2.99 0.82 -12.67
N MET A 303 3.70 0.18 -11.75
CA MET A 303 4.09 -1.23 -11.86
C MET A 303 3.51 -2.06 -10.72
N ALA A 304 2.90 -3.20 -11.05
CA ALA A 304 2.43 -4.17 -10.07
C ALA A 304 3.62 -4.96 -9.51
N LEU A 305 4.07 -4.61 -8.31
CA LEU A 305 5.28 -5.17 -7.68
C LEU A 305 5.05 -5.69 -6.26
N ASP A 306 3.82 -5.54 -5.77
CA ASP A 306 3.46 -6.03 -4.45
C ASP A 306 2.07 -6.69 -4.42
N THR A 307 1.72 -7.32 -3.30
CA THR A 307 0.43 -7.97 -3.08
C THR A 307 -0.07 -7.74 -1.66
N GLY A 308 -1.34 -7.38 -1.53
CA GLY A 308 -2.03 -7.24 -0.25
C GLY A 308 -3.12 -8.29 -0.07
N GLY A 309 -3.36 -8.72 1.18
CA GLY A 309 -4.43 -9.66 1.51
C GLY A 309 -5.81 -9.16 1.06
N ALA A 310 -6.11 -7.89 1.32
CA ALA A 310 -7.35 -7.20 0.95
C ALA A 310 -7.36 -6.63 -0.48
N VAL A 311 -6.21 -6.64 -1.16
CA VAL A 311 -6.05 -6.11 -2.52
C VAL A 311 -6.40 -7.21 -3.52
N LYS A 312 -7.57 -7.09 -4.16
CA LYS A 312 -8.19 -8.13 -4.99
C LYS A 312 -8.93 -7.50 -6.18
N LYS A 313 -8.84 -8.12 -7.36
CA LYS A 313 -9.51 -7.68 -8.60
C LYS A 313 -9.28 -6.19 -8.90
N ASN A 314 -10.36 -5.38 -8.91
CA ASN A 314 -10.40 -3.95 -9.25
C ASN A 314 -9.97 -3.03 -8.09
N HIS A 315 -8.93 -3.43 -7.36
CA HIS A 315 -8.38 -2.72 -6.22
C HIS A 315 -6.86 -2.67 -6.39
N LEU A 316 -6.29 -1.46 -6.38
CA LEU A 316 -4.86 -1.20 -6.29
C LEU A 316 -4.55 -0.46 -4.99
N ASP A 317 -3.45 -0.84 -4.36
CA ASP A 317 -2.91 -0.15 -3.19
C ASP A 317 -1.64 0.58 -3.63
N LEU A 318 -1.66 1.91 -3.64
CA LEU A 318 -0.55 2.73 -4.11
C LEU A 318 0.52 2.86 -3.04
N TYR A 319 1.79 2.66 -3.39
CA TYR A 319 2.87 2.91 -2.45
C TYR A 319 3.19 4.41 -2.38
N HIS A 320 3.04 5.01 -1.21
CA HIS A 320 3.24 6.46 -1.00
C HIS A 320 4.68 6.83 -0.58
N GLY A 321 5.53 5.84 -0.31
CA GLY A 321 6.89 6.07 0.19
C GLY A 321 6.96 5.88 1.69
N MET A 322 7.86 6.63 2.35
CA MET A 322 8.15 6.47 3.77
C MET A 322 7.83 7.72 4.59
N GLY A 323 7.61 7.51 5.89
CA GLY A 323 7.49 8.57 6.89
C GLY A 323 6.08 9.10 7.08
N THR A 324 5.95 10.03 8.03
CA THR A 324 4.66 10.51 8.54
C THR A 324 3.77 11.09 7.46
N GLN A 325 4.33 11.92 6.55
CA GLN A 325 3.53 12.51 5.47
C GLN A 325 3.00 11.44 4.51
N ALA A 326 3.83 10.45 4.14
CA ALA A 326 3.39 9.33 3.31
C ALA A 326 2.26 8.53 3.99
N GLY A 327 2.32 8.38 5.32
CA GLY A 327 1.27 7.74 6.10
C GLY A 327 -0.04 8.50 6.14
N ILE A 328 0.02 9.83 6.32
CA ILE A 328 -1.15 10.70 6.26
C ILE A 328 -1.80 10.62 4.88
N ASP A 329 -1.00 10.80 3.82
CA ASP A 329 -1.47 10.77 2.45
C ASP A 329 -2.08 9.40 2.10
N ALA A 330 -1.43 8.31 2.49
CA ALA A 330 -1.91 6.94 2.27
C ALA A 330 -3.23 6.67 3.02
N GLY A 331 -3.35 7.13 4.26
CA GLY A 331 -4.56 6.96 5.08
C GLY A 331 -5.79 7.67 4.53
N HIS A 332 -5.61 8.72 3.72
CA HIS A 332 -6.67 9.41 3.02
C HIS A 332 -7.13 8.70 1.74
N TYR A 333 -6.30 7.81 1.18
CA TYR A 333 -6.64 7.14 -0.06
C TYR A 333 -7.74 6.10 0.15
N LYS A 334 -8.90 6.45 -0.36
CA LYS A 334 -9.98 5.53 -0.70
C LYS A 334 -10.71 6.20 -1.85
N HIS A 335 -10.16 6.19 -3.05
CA HIS A 335 -10.69 6.97 -4.18
C HIS A 335 -10.73 6.13 -5.45
N PHE A 336 -11.24 6.68 -6.53
CA PHE A 336 -11.44 5.95 -7.77
C PHE A 336 -10.73 6.61 -8.95
N GLY A 337 -10.22 5.76 -9.82
CA GLY A 337 -9.57 6.13 -11.07
C GLY A 337 -9.75 5.05 -12.11
N ARG A 338 -9.36 5.35 -13.35
CA ARG A 338 -9.36 4.39 -14.46
C ARG A 338 -7.98 3.79 -14.64
N VAL A 339 -7.91 2.50 -14.97
CA VAL A 339 -6.64 1.78 -15.11
C VAL A 339 -6.67 0.89 -16.35
N TRP A 340 -5.58 0.90 -17.09
CA TRP A 340 -5.34 0.04 -18.24
C TRP A 340 -4.07 -0.78 -18.00
N LYS A 341 -4.17 -2.10 -18.15
CA LYS A 341 -2.99 -2.97 -18.23
C LYS A 341 -2.40 -2.85 -19.64
N LEU A 342 -1.10 -2.64 -19.71
CA LEU A 342 -0.34 -2.56 -20.96
C LEU A 342 0.32 -3.93 -21.23
N ASP A 343 0.23 -4.41 -22.46
CA ASP A 343 0.91 -5.61 -22.94
C ASP A 343 1.59 -5.36 -24.28
N LEU A 344 2.60 -6.16 -24.61
CA LEU A 344 3.21 -6.11 -25.94
C LEU A 344 2.25 -6.75 -26.94
N HIS A 345 2.08 -6.15 -28.10
CA HIS A 345 1.19 -6.64 -29.12
C HIS A 345 1.44 -8.12 -29.45
N GLY A 346 0.37 -8.91 -29.49
CA GLY A 346 0.45 -10.35 -29.76
C GLY A 346 0.86 -11.21 -28.55
N THR A 347 0.98 -10.62 -27.35
CA THR A 347 1.04 -11.40 -26.11
C THR A 347 -0.31 -12.06 -25.88
N PRO A 348 -0.39 -13.40 -25.67
CA PRO A 348 -1.66 -14.06 -25.40
C PRO A 348 -2.36 -13.41 -24.20
N ALA A 349 -3.62 -13.03 -24.38
CA ALA A 349 -4.45 -12.54 -23.28
C ALA A 349 -4.42 -13.58 -22.14
N ALA A 350 -4.25 -13.11 -20.90
CA ALA A 350 -4.39 -13.98 -19.75
C ALA A 350 -5.75 -14.69 -19.87
N PRO A 351 -5.81 -16.03 -19.68
CA PRO A 351 -7.05 -16.77 -19.90
C PRO A 351 -8.17 -16.14 -19.06
N ALA A 352 -9.32 -15.90 -19.70
CA ALA A 352 -10.51 -15.41 -19.02
C ALA A 352 -10.77 -16.33 -17.83
N ALA A 353 -10.54 -15.81 -16.63
CA ALA A 353 -10.64 -16.61 -15.43
C ALA A 353 -12.13 -16.89 -15.19
N LYS A 354 -12.51 -18.15 -15.34
CA LYS A 354 -13.82 -18.66 -14.91
C LYS A 354 -14.05 -18.38 -13.43
#